data_AF-A0A949E688-F1
#
_entry.id   AF-A0A949E688-F1
#
_cell.length_a   1.000
_cell.length_b   1.000
_cell.length_c   1.000
_cell.angle_alpha   90.00
_cell.angle_beta   90.00
_cell.angle_gamma   90.00
#
_symmetry.space_group_name_H-M   'P 1'
#
loop_
_entity.id
_entity.type
_entity.pdbx_description
1 polymer ?
#
loop_
_entity_poly.entity_id
_entity_poly.type
_entity_poly.pdbx_seq_one_letter_code
_entity_poly.pdbx_strand_id
1 'polypeptide(L)'
;MHSLHHPQPDEVEQLLRNAELRDELERYFDESISRVNVQHFTLAAENEFLAAMLAWEQAPVLPIYRWFDPELRPPRPESLDGECLHKILWDVVRKLYQKRIVLDFTGHLGDRELYRLLFRDILSAREKKLDWPKNYLHWDCTGANRDPEIWLRYYATDEEREDWADLYNQPLPPALPLPYPRHLPREPG
;
A
#
# COMPACT_ATOMS: atom_id res chain seq x y z
N MET A 1 -50.50 -13.69 -10.66
CA MET A 1 -50.01 -14.32 -9.41
C MET A 1 -48.55 -13.95 -9.25
N HIS A 2 -48.25 -12.94 -8.45
CA HIS A 2 -46.87 -12.61 -8.09
C HIS A 2 -46.44 -13.61 -7.01
N SER A 3 -45.51 -14.51 -7.33
CA SER A 3 -44.86 -15.34 -6.31
C SER A 3 -44.11 -14.41 -5.36
N LEU A 4 -44.54 -14.37 -4.11
CA LEU A 4 -43.79 -13.75 -3.01
C LEU A 4 -42.50 -14.56 -2.86
N HIS A 5 -41.40 -14.05 -3.41
CA HIS A 5 -40.08 -14.61 -3.12
C HIS A 5 -39.82 -14.34 -1.64
N HIS A 6 -39.87 -15.38 -0.81
CA HIS A 6 -39.38 -15.28 0.55
C HIS A 6 -37.86 -15.40 0.49
N PRO A 7 -37.14 -14.35 0.94
CA PRO A 7 -35.69 -14.38 0.92
C PRO A 7 -35.19 -15.55 1.76
N GLN A 8 -34.13 -16.20 1.30
CA GLN A 8 -33.49 -17.27 2.08
C GLN A 8 -32.88 -16.65 3.35
N PRO A 9 -32.74 -17.40 4.46
CA PRO A 9 -32.18 -16.86 5.71
C PRO A 9 -30.84 -16.14 5.54
N ASP A 10 -29.96 -16.65 4.68
CA ASP A 10 -28.67 -16.04 4.32
C ASP A 10 -28.85 -14.66 3.63
N GLU A 11 -29.84 -14.52 2.76
CA GLU A 11 -30.15 -13.25 2.11
C GLU A 11 -30.65 -12.21 3.13
N VAL A 12 -31.44 -12.62 4.12
CA VAL A 12 -31.89 -11.73 5.20
C VAL A 12 -30.72 -11.27 6.06
N GLU A 13 -29.80 -12.17 6.43
CA GLU A 13 -28.59 -11.82 7.18
C GLU A 13 -27.71 -10.83 6.40
N GLN A 14 -27.53 -11.05 5.10
CA GLN A 14 -26.78 -10.14 4.24
C GLN A 14 -27.47 -8.76 4.13
N LEU A 15 -28.81 -8.70 4.07
CA LEU A 15 -29.55 -7.43 4.03
C LEU A 15 -29.42 -6.66 5.35
N LEU A 16 -29.52 -7.35 6.48
CA LEU A 16 -29.30 -6.75 7.80
C LEU A 16 -27.88 -6.20 7.93
N ARG A 17 -26.89 -6.98 7.51
CA ARG A 17 -25.49 -6.55 7.52
C ARG A 17 -25.26 -5.32 6.64
N ASN A 18 -25.92 -5.27 5.48
CA ASN A 18 -25.83 -4.13 4.58
C ASN A 18 -26.37 -2.85 5.22
N ALA A 19 -27.54 -2.94 5.85
CA ALA A 19 -28.16 -1.81 6.54
C ALA A 19 -27.27 -1.29 7.67
N GLU A 20 -26.74 -2.17 8.52
CA GLU A 20 -25.80 -1.80 9.60
C GLU A 20 -24.57 -1.05 9.07
N LEU A 21 -23.93 -1.59 8.02
CA LEU A 21 -22.74 -0.98 7.43
C LEU A 21 -23.04 0.42 6.88
N ARG A 22 -24.18 0.60 6.23
CA ARG A 22 -24.63 1.89 5.70
C ARG A 22 -24.87 2.89 6.83
N ASP A 23 -25.61 2.51 7.86
CA ASP A 23 -25.88 3.34 9.03
C ASP A 23 -24.58 3.75 9.77
N GLU A 24 -23.61 2.84 9.88
CA GLU A 24 -22.32 3.15 10.48
C GLU A 24 -21.51 4.12 9.64
N LEU A 25 -21.55 3.91 8.31
CA LEU A 25 -20.86 4.76 7.37
C LEU A 25 -21.47 6.16 7.36
N GLU A 26 -22.79 6.35 7.55
CA GLU A 26 -23.50 7.67 7.51
C GLU A 26 -22.75 8.78 8.25
N ARG A 27 -22.09 8.44 9.36
CA ARG A 27 -21.30 9.36 10.19
C ARG A 27 -20.10 9.99 9.48
N TYR A 28 -19.63 9.38 8.40
CA TYR A 28 -18.48 9.78 7.60
C TYR A 28 -18.88 10.35 6.23
N PHE A 29 -20.17 10.38 5.88
CA PHE A 29 -20.62 10.75 4.53
C PHE A 29 -20.57 12.26 4.24
N ASP A 30 -20.03 12.56 3.06
CA ASP A 30 -20.49 13.62 2.17
C ASP A 30 -21.16 12.95 0.94
N GLU A 31 -21.88 13.71 0.10
CA GLU A 31 -22.70 13.27 -1.05
C GLU A 31 -22.00 12.30 -2.03
N SER A 32 -20.66 12.16 -1.99
CA SER A 32 -19.87 11.34 -2.91
C SER A 32 -20.10 9.83 -2.82
N ILE A 33 -20.45 9.27 -1.65
CA ILE A 33 -20.64 7.81 -1.53
C ILE A 33 -22.00 7.37 -2.09
N SER A 34 -22.99 8.27 -2.13
CA SER A 34 -24.27 8.02 -2.83
C SER A 34 -24.08 7.73 -4.34
N ARG A 35 -22.92 8.11 -4.89
CA ARG A 35 -22.54 7.91 -6.29
C ARG A 35 -21.80 6.60 -6.55
N VAL A 36 -21.47 5.80 -5.54
CA VAL A 36 -20.91 4.47 -5.77
C VAL A 36 -22.01 3.61 -6.38
N ASN A 37 -21.95 3.48 -7.70
CA ASN A 37 -22.95 2.75 -8.46
C ASN A 37 -22.75 1.24 -8.29
N VAL A 38 -23.21 0.68 -7.17
CA VAL A 38 -23.18 -0.76 -6.83
C VAL A 38 -24.19 -1.59 -7.63
N GLN A 39 -24.80 -1.05 -8.70
CA GLN A 39 -25.86 -1.68 -9.49
C GLN A 39 -25.54 -3.09 -10.04
N HIS A 40 -24.28 -3.54 -9.97
CA HIS A 40 -23.84 -4.85 -10.45
C HIS A 40 -23.27 -5.79 -9.37
N PHE A 41 -23.28 -5.40 -8.09
CA PHE A 41 -22.73 -6.23 -7.03
C PHE A 41 -23.75 -7.25 -6.52
N THR A 42 -23.26 -8.44 -6.15
CA THR A 42 -24.02 -9.29 -5.24
C THR A 42 -24.05 -8.63 -3.86
N LEU A 43 -25.08 -8.90 -3.06
CA LEU A 43 -25.22 -8.30 -1.74
C LEU A 43 -24.03 -8.60 -0.82
N ALA A 44 -23.44 -9.80 -0.93
CA ALA A 44 -22.23 -10.16 -0.20
C ALA A 44 -21.01 -9.32 -0.64
N ALA A 45 -20.82 -9.12 -1.96
CA ALA A 45 -19.73 -8.28 -2.47
C ALA A 45 -19.91 -6.81 -2.07
N GLU A 46 -21.16 -6.34 -2.03
CA GLU A 46 -21.48 -5.01 -1.52
C GLU A 46 -21.13 -4.87 -0.04
N ASN A 47 -21.49 -5.86 0.78
CA ASN A 47 -21.15 -5.87 2.20
C ASN A 47 -19.63 -5.90 2.44
N GLU A 48 -18.88 -6.68 1.67
CA GLU A 48 -17.42 -6.67 1.72
C GLU A 48 -16.85 -5.29 1.37
N PHE A 49 -17.36 -4.65 0.32
CA PHE A 49 -16.95 -3.32 -0.09
C PHE A 49 -17.25 -2.26 0.99
N LEU A 50 -18.48 -2.23 1.51
CA LEU A 50 -18.88 -1.29 2.56
C LEU A 50 -18.08 -1.51 3.85
N ALA A 51 -17.81 -2.76 4.23
CA ALA A 51 -16.98 -3.08 5.37
C ALA A 51 -15.52 -2.63 5.19
N ALA A 52 -14.94 -2.80 3.99
CA ALA A 52 -13.60 -2.31 3.68
C ALA A 52 -13.54 -0.78 3.73
N MET A 53 -14.56 -0.09 3.21
CA MET A 53 -14.67 1.37 3.26
C MET A 53 -14.81 1.87 4.71
N LEU A 54 -15.64 1.22 5.52
CA LEU A 54 -15.80 1.58 6.93
C LEU A 54 -14.51 1.35 7.71
N ALA A 55 -13.83 0.23 7.47
CA ALA A 55 -12.52 -0.05 8.07
C ALA A 55 -11.50 1.02 7.68
N TRP A 56 -11.52 1.50 6.43
CA TRP A 56 -10.69 2.61 5.98
C TRP A 56 -11.01 3.89 6.75
N GLU A 57 -12.28 4.28 6.87
CA GLU A 57 -12.66 5.50 7.58
C GLU A 57 -12.28 5.47 9.06
N GLN A 58 -12.46 4.33 9.72
CA GLN A 58 -12.13 4.15 11.14
C GLN A 58 -10.63 3.95 11.39
N ALA A 59 -9.84 3.56 10.38
CA ALA A 59 -8.43 3.25 10.55
C ALA A 59 -7.64 4.48 11.05
N PRO A 60 -6.89 4.35 12.15
CA PRO A 60 -6.14 5.47 12.70
C PRO A 60 -4.95 5.81 11.80
N VAL A 61 -4.68 7.11 11.66
CA VAL A 61 -3.46 7.60 11.01
C VAL A 61 -2.32 7.62 12.02
N LEU A 62 -1.36 6.72 11.85
CA LEU A 62 -0.24 6.52 12.77
C LEU A 62 1.08 6.44 12.01
N PRO A 63 2.18 6.93 12.59
CA PRO A 63 3.49 6.66 12.01
C PRO A 63 3.76 5.14 12.00
N ILE A 64 4.33 4.63 10.89
CA ILE A 64 4.52 3.19 10.66
C ILE A 64 5.28 2.51 11.81
N TYR A 65 6.25 3.19 12.44
CA TYR A 65 6.96 2.61 13.58
C TYR A 65 6.05 2.21 14.76
N ARG A 66 4.86 2.82 14.91
CA ARG A 66 3.86 2.49 15.95
C ARG A 66 2.93 1.35 15.58
N TRP A 67 3.08 0.78 14.39
CA TRP A 67 2.23 -0.34 13.96
C TRP A 67 2.65 -1.65 14.63
N PHE A 68 3.82 -1.66 15.25
CA PHE A 68 4.48 -2.80 15.88
C PHE A 68 4.29 -2.79 17.40
N ASP A 69 4.30 -3.98 17.99
CA ASP A 69 4.30 -4.16 19.44
C ASP A 69 5.44 -5.13 19.83
N PRO A 70 6.52 -4.65 20.49
CA PRO A 70 6.79 -3.24 20.81
C PRO A 70 7.04 -2.39 19.55
N GLU A 71 6.96 -1.06 19.68
CA GLU A 71 7.18 -0.14 18.57
C GLU A 71 8.54 -0.38 17.89
N LEU A 72 8.58 -0.30 16.55
CA LEU A 72 9.78 -0.61 15.78
C LEU A 72 10.78 0.54 15.86
N ARG A 73 11.84 0.35 16.65
CA ARG A 73 12.93 1.32 16.85
C ARG A 73 14.29 0.71 16.48
N PRO A 74 14.61 0.64 15.18
CA PRO A 74 15.93 0.15 14.77
C PRO A 74 17.03 1.19 15.12
N PRO A 75 18.32 0.78 15.23
CA PRO A 75 19.42 1.68 15.53
C PRO A 75 19.60 2.77 14.48
N ARG A 76 20.35 3.83 14.82
CA ARG A 76 20.65 4.89 13.85
C ARG A 76 21.62 4.39 12.77
N PRO A 77 21.49 4.80 11.50
CA PRO A 77 22.38 4.36 10.41
C PRO A 77 23.87 4.61 10.69
N GLU A 78 24.21 5.69 11.40
CA GLU A 78 25.58 6.09 11.72
C GLU A 78 26.22 5.18 12.79
N SER A 79 25.40 4.47 13.57
CA SER A 79 25.87 3.57 14.63
C SER A 79 26.18 2.15 14.14
N LEU A 80 25.91 1.86 12.87
CA LEU A 80 26.02 0.52 12.30
C LEU A 80 27.15 0.44 11.28
N ASP A 81 27.96 -0.62 11.36
CA ASP A 81 28.86 -1.04 10.28
C ASP A 81 28.07 -1.70 9.13
N GLY A 82 28.75 -2.06 8.04
CA GLY A 82 28.10 -2.62 6.86
C GLY A 82 27.40 -3.96 7.10
N GLU A 83 28.01 -4.86 7.85
CA GLU A 83 27.46 -6.21 8.07
C GLU A 83 26.26 -6.18 9.02
N CYS A 84 26.36 -5.41 10.11
CA CYS A 84 25.28 -5.22 11.06
C CYS A 84 24.10 -4.48 10.43
N LEU A 85 24.38 -3.45 9.60
CA LEU A 85 23.36 -2.73 8.86
C LEU A 85 22.60 -3.67 7.92
N HIS A 86 23.29 -4.51 7.16
CA HIS A 86 22.65 -5.48 6.26
C HIS A 86 21.68 -6.39 7.02
N LYS A 87 22.12 -6.99 8.14
CA LYS A 87 21.27 -7.87 8.94
C LYS A 87 20.02 -7.16 9.46
N ILE A 88 20.20 -5.97 10.04
CA ILE A 88 19.09 -5.18 10.60
C ILE A 88 18.13 -4.72 9.48
N LEU A 89 18.65 -4.34 8.31
CA LEU A 89 17.85 -3.96 7.15
C LEU A 89 16.87 -5.09 6.78
N TRP A 90 17.36 -6.31 6.61
CA TRP A 90 16.50 -7.46 6.28
C TRP A 90 15.50 -7.78 7.39
N ASP A 91 15.88 -7.63 8.65
CA ASP A 91 14.95 -7.79 9.77
C ASP A 91 13.83 -6.76 9.74
N VAL A 92 14.14 -5.50 9.46
CA VAL A 92 13.15 -4.43 9.32
C VAL A 92 12.23 -4.70 8.12
N VAL A 93 12.77 -5.07 6.96
CA VAL A 93 11.94 -5.41 5.78
C VAL A 93 10.97 -6.55 6.10
N ARG A 94 11.45 -7.62 6.75
CA ARG A 94 10.57 -8.74 7.12
C ARG A 94 9.46 -8.32 8.08
N LYS A 95 9.76 -7.45 9.04
CA LYS A 95 8.77 -6.89 9.97
C LYS A 95 7.74 -6.03 9.22
N LEU A 96 8.19 -5.16 8.30
CA LEU A 96 7.29 -4.36 7.47
C LEU A 96 6.33 -5.26 6.67
N TYR A 97 6.86 -6.32 6.05
CA TYR A 97 6.03 -7.27 5.31
C TYR A 97 4.99 -7.99 6.19
N GLN A 98 5.32 -8.34 7.44
CA GLN A 98 4.35 -8.88 8.41
C GLN A 98 3.20 -7.91 8.73
N LYS A 99 3.40 -6.61 8.48
CA LYS A 99 2.37 -5.57 8.56
C LYS A 99 1.77 -5.21 7.19
N ARG A 100 1.97 -6.08 6.18
CA ARG A 100 1.52 -5.90 4.79
C ARG A 100 2.08 -4.63 4.14
N ILE A 101 3.28 -4.22 4.51
CA ILE A 101 4.00 -3.11 3.86
C ILE A 101 5.03 -3.72 2.91
N VAL A 102 4.89 -3.43 1.62
CA VAL A 102 5.77 -3.91 0.54
C VAL A 102 6.62 -2.75 0.04
N LEU A 103 7.90 -3.03 -0.21
CA LEU A 103 8.84 -2.03 -0.71
C LEU A 103 9.06 -2.28 -2.20
N ASP A 104 8.60 -1.34 -3.03
CA ASP A 104 8.77 -1.41 -4.47
C ASP A 104 10.02 -0.65 -4.92
N PHE A 105 10.58 -1.06 -6.05
CA PHE A 105 11.66 -0.34 -6.74
C PHE A 105 12.87 -0.01 -5.87
N THR A 106 13.38 -0.99 -5.12
CA THR A 106 14.51 -0.74 -4.20
C THR A 106 15.88 -0.90 -4.86
N GLY A 107 16.01 -1.70 -5.92
CA GLY A 107 17.30 -2.20 -6.43
C GLY A 107 18.33 -1.16 -6.91
N HIS A 108 17.94 0.11 -7.06
CA HIS A 108 18.86 1.22 -7.34
C HIS A 108 19.62 1.71 -6.08
N LEU A 109 19.06 1.46 -4.89
CA LEU A 109 19.63 1.86 -3.61
C LEU A 109 20.56 0.78 -3.08
N GLY A 110 21.73 1.14 -2.55
CA GLY A 110 22.54 0.24 -1.71
C GLY A 110 21.91 0.04 -0.33
N ASP A 111 22.40 -0.92 0.45
CA ASP A 111 21.81 -1.26 1.76
C ASP A 111 21.75 -0.06 2.70
N ARG A 112 22.82 0.74 2.77
CA ARG A 112 22.87 1.93 3.62
C ARG A 112 21.88 3.01 3.16
N GLU A 113 21.65 3.14 1.87
CA GLU A 113 20.70 4.11 1.31
C GLU A 113 19.26 3.67 1.57
N LEU A 114 18.94 2.40 1.29
CA LEU A 114 17.64 1.80 1.60
C LEU A 114 17.35 1.85 3.11
N TYR A 115 18.35 1.57 3.95
CA TYR A 115 18.19 1.66 5.39
C TYR A 115 17.91 3.09 5.89
N ARG A 116 18.55 4.10 5.30
CA ARG A 116 18.25 5.51 5.60
C ARG A 116 16.84 5.89 5.15
N LEU A 117 16.42 5.47 3.96
CA LEU A 117 15.05 5.68 3.47
C LEU A 117 14.04 5.07 4.45
N LEU A 118 14.27 3.81 4.85
CA LEU A 118 13.44 3.13 5.84
C LEU A 118 13.36 3.88 7.16
N PHE A 119 14.52 4.25 7.71
CA PHE A 119 14.61 4.90 9.02
C PHE A 119 13.97 6.30 9.03
N ARG A 120 14.30 7.13 8.03
CA ARG A 120 13.91 8.54 7.98
C ARG A 120 12.49 8.72 7.44
N ASP A 121 12.15 8.03 6.37
CA ASP A 121 10.96 8.33 5.59
C ASP A 121 9.87 7.30 5.87
N ILE A 122 10.14 6.01 5.65
CA ILE A 122 9.11 4.97 5.72
C ILE A 122 8.59 4.80 7.15
N LEU A 123 9.46 4.60 8.13
CA LEU A 123 9.03 4.38 9.51
C LEU A 123 8.34 5.60 10.12
N SER A 124 8.70 6.81 9.70
CA SER A 124 8.13 8.06 10.21
C SER A 124 6.83 8.48 9.49
N ALA A 125 6.59 7.93 8.30
CA ALA A 125 5.41 8.22 7.49
C ALA A 125 4.13 7.87 8.24
N ARG A 126 3.19 8.81 8.20
CA ARG A 126 1.89 8.74 8.86
C ARG A 126 0.87 8.18 7.90
N GLU A 127 0.59 6.89 8.05
CA GLU A 127 -0.29 6.15 7.17
C GLU A 127 -1.52 5.63 7.92
N LYS A 128 -2.60 5.33 7.18
CA LYS A 128 -3.76 4.63 7.76
C LYS A 128 -3.36 3.19 8.07
N LYS A 129 -3.39 2.81 9.35
CA LYS A 129 -3.13 1.43 9.79
C LYS A 129 -4.38 0.59 9.53
N LEU A 130 -4.54 0.12 8.30
CA LEU A 130 -5.67 -0.72 7.92
C LEU A 130 -5.39 -2.18 8.27
N ASP A 131 -6.23 -2.77 9.12
CA ASP A 131 -6.18 -4.21 9.40
C ASP A 131 -7.22 -4.95 8.55
N TRP A 132 -7.01 -4.93 7.23
CA TRP A 132 -7.86 -5.62 6.26
C TRP A 132 -7.07 -6.73 5.56
N PRO A 133 -7.59 -7.97 5.44
CA PRO A 133 -6.82 -9.14 4.99
C PRO A 133 -6.12 -9.02 3.63
N LYS A 134 -6.66 -8.20 2.73
CA LYS A 134 -6.21 -8.03 1.33
C LYS A 134 -5.55 -6.68 1.05
N ASN A 135 -5.29 -5.87 2.06
CA ASN A 135 -4.73 -4.53 1.84
C ASN A 135 -3.23 -4.50 2.09
N TYR A 136 -2.44 -4.33 1.03
CA TYR A 136 -1.02 -4.06 1.12
C TYR A 136 -0.73 -2.56 0.92
N LEU A 137 0.13 -2.02 1.78
CA LEU A 137 0.70 -0.69 1.58
C LEU A 137 1.96 -0.84 0.73
N HIS A 138 1.90 -0.35 -0.50
CA HIS A 138 3.03 -0.30 -1.40
C HIS A 138 3.81 1.00 -1.22
N TRP A 139 5.09 0.87 -0.89
CA TRP A 139 5.99 2.01 -0.75
C TRP A 139 6.93 2.09 -1.95
N ASP A 140 6.71 3.11 -2.78
CA ASP A 140 7.60 3.43 -3.91
C ASP A 140 8.92 4.01 -3.41
N CYS A 141 10.02 3.29 -3.64
CA CYS A 141 11.35 3.70 -3.20
C CYS A 141 12.12 4.55 -4.24
N THR A 142 11.53 4.92 -5.37
CA THR A 142 12.18 5.79 -6.39
C THR A 142 12.34 7.25 -5.94
N GLY A 143 11.58 7.66 -4.91
CA GLY A 143 11.77 8.94 -4.22
C GLY A 143 10.48 9.75 -4.06
N ALA A 144 10.41 10.56 -3.00
CA ALA A 144 9.22 11.33 -2.66
C ALA A 144 8.88 12.46 -3.66
N ASN A 145 9.87 12.92 -4.44
CA ASN A 145 9.72 14.10 -5.28
C ASN A 145 9.08 13.82 -6.65
N ARG A 146 8.65 12.57 -6.92
CA ARG A 146 8.14 12.12 -8.23
C ARG A 146 9.06 12.50 -9.39
N ASP A 147 10.36 12.56 -9.13
CA ASP A 147 11.35 12.76 -10.17
C ASP A 147 11.41 11.47 -11.01
N PRO A 148 11.07 11.53 -12.32
CA PRO A 148 11.05 10.34 -13.16
C PRO A 148 12.46 9.81 -13.44
N GLU A 149 13.54 10.52 -13.10
CA GLU A 149 14.91 10.12 -13.44
C GLU A 149 15.25 8.70 -12.96
N ILE A 150 14.93 8.34 -11.70
CA ILE A 150 15.21 7.01 -11.16
C ILE A 150 14.35 5.94 -11.85
N TRP A 151 13.07 6.23 -12.07
CA TRP A 151 12.16 5.34 -12.80
C TRP A 151 12.69 5.06 -14.21
N LEU A 152 12.91 6.11 -14.98
CA LEU A 152 13.37 6.03 -16.36
C LEU A 152 14.73 5.34 -16.46
N ARG A 153 15.65 5.60 -15.52
CA ARG A 153 17.00 5.02 -15.54
C ARG A 153 17.01 3.52 -15.25
N TYR A 154 16.18 3.04 -14.32
CA TYR A 154 16.35 1.70 -13.74
C TYR A 154 15.16 0.75 -13.89
N TYR A 155 13.94 1.27 -14.09
CA TYR A 155 12.70 0.48 -13.98
C TYR A 155 11.81 0.54 -15.21
N ALA A 156 11.81 1.67 -15.92
CA ALA A 156 11.01 1.86 -17.11
C ALA A 156 11.43 0.89 -18.23
N THR A 157 10.44 0.36 -18.94
CA THR A 157 10.67 -0.37 -20.20
C THR A 157 11.11 0.60 -21.31
N ASP A 158 11.62 0.05 -22.42
CA ASP A 158 11.98 0.87 -23.58
C ASP A 158 10.74 1.60 -24.14
N GLU A 159 9.58 0.95 -24.17
CA GLU A 159 8.30 1.55 -24.59
C GLU A 159 7.89 2.71 -23.66
N GLU A 160 7.92 2.51 -22.34
CA GLU A 160 7.59 3.57 -21.37
C GLU A 160 8.55 4.76 -21.47
N ARG A 161 9.81 4.52 -21.84
CA ARG A 161 10.82 5.57 -22.06
C ARG A 161 10.54 6.34 -23.34
N GLU A 162 10.18 5.67 -24.43
CA GLU A 162 9.79 6.31 -25.70
C GLU A 162 8.54 7.18 -25.50
N ASP A 163 7.49 6.64 -24.88
CA ASP A 163 6.26 7.36 -24.57
C ASP A 163 6.52 8.63 -23.72
N TRP A 164 7.40 8.51 -22.72
CA TRP A 164 7.77 9.64 -21.89
C TRP A 164 8.52 10.71 -22.69
N ALA A 165 9.47 10.31 -23.54
CA ALA A 165 10.24 11.23 -24.36
C ALA A 165 9.34 11.99 -25.35
N ASP A 166 8.39 11.29 -25.98
CA ASP A 166 7.44 11.89 -26.92
C ASP A 166 6.49 12.86 -26.23
N LEU A 167 5.99 12.51 -25.05
CA LEU A 167 5.06 13.34 -24.28
C LEU A 167 5.71 14.62 -23.74
N TYR A 168 6.92 14.52 -23.19
CA TYR A 168 7.57 15.63 -22.48
C TYR A 168 8.63 16.35 -23.30
N ASN A 169 9.04 15.80 -24.45
CA ASN A 169 10.08 16.34 -25.35
C ASN A 169 11.37 16.72 -24.59
N GLN A 170 11.76 15.87 -23.63
CA GLN A 170 12.93 16.04 -22.76
C GLN A 170 13.95 14.93 -23.02
N PRO A 171 15.26 15.19 -22.78
CA PRO A 171 16.27 14.16 -22.95
C PRO A 171 16.07 13.02 -21.95
N LEU A 172 16.09 11.79 -22.45
CA LEU A 172 16.04 10.60 -21.60
C LEU A 172 17.35 10.41 -20.83
N PRO A 173 17.30 10.08 -19.52
CA PRO A 173 18.48 9.61 -18.82
C PRO A 173 18.95 8.27 -19.44
N PRO A 174 20.24 7.93 -19.33
CA PRO A 174 20.72 6.63 -19.79
C PRO A 174 20.00 5.51 -19.06
N ALA A 175 19.58 4.47 -19.79
CA ALA A 175 19.08 3.24 -19.19
C ALA A 175 20.25 2.48 -18.57
N LEU A 176 20.13 2.07 -17.31
CA LEU A 176 21.16 1.36 -16.56
C LEU A 176 20.57 0.15 -15.85
N PRO A 177 21.32 -0.96 -15.73
CA PRO A 177 20.90 -2.09 -14.92
C PRO A 177 20.85 -1.70 -13.44
N LEU A 178 20.05 -2.43 -12.65
CA LEU A 178 19.98 -2.26 -11.21
C LEU A 178 21.36 -2.56 -10.58
N PRO A 179 21.99 -1.60 -9.87
CA PRO A 179 23.28 -1.81 -9.22
C PRO A 179 23.21 -2.80 -8.04
N TYR A 180 22.07 -2.89 -7.36
CA TYR A 180 21.87 -3.73 -6.18
C TYR A 180 20.59 -4.58 -6.31
N PRO A 181 20.54 -5.55 -7.23
CA PRO A 181 19.36 -6.38 -7.42
C PRO A 181 19.09 -7.18 -6.14
N ARG A 182 17.83 -7.15 -5.67
CA ARG A 182 17.42 -7.86 -4.46
C ARG A 182 16.01 -8.42 -4.57
N HIS A 183 15.78 -9.56 -3.93
CA HIS A 183 14.49 -10.22 -3.84
C HIS A 183 13.87 -9.95 -2.48
N LEU A 184 13.10 -8.87 -2.38
CA LEU A 184 12.31 -8.57 -1.18
C LEU A 184 10.96 -9.30 -1.23
N PRO A 185 10.33 -9.54 -0.06
CA PRO A 185 8.96 -10.04 -0.01
C PRO A 185 7.99 -9.17 -0.83
N ARG A 186 7.07 -9.82 -1.54
CA ARG A 186 6.05 -9.16 -2.38
C ARG A 186 4.66 -9.62 -1.94
N GLU A 187 3.65 -8.83 -2.27
CA GLU A 187 2.26 -9.25 -2.13
C GLU A 187 2.05 -10.60 -2.87
N PRO A 188 1.34 -11.58 -2.27
CA PRO A 188 0.94 -12.80 -2.96
C PRO A 188 0.00 -12.46 -4.12
N GLY A 189 0.35 -12.91 -5.33
CA GLY A 189 -0.50 -12.80 -6.52
C GLY A 189 -1.63 -13.82 -6.55
#